data_AF-H2BTU3-F1
#
_entry.id   AF-H2BTU3-F1
#
_cell.length_a   1.000
_cell.length_b   1.000
_cell.length_c   1.000
_cell.angle_alpha   90.00
_cell.angle_beta   90.00
_cell.angle_gamma   90.00
#
_symmetry.space_group_name_H-M   'P 1'
#
loop_
_entity.id
_entity.type
_entity.pdbx_description
1 polymer ?
#
loop_
_entity_poly.entity_id
_entity_poly.type
_entity_poly.pdbx_seq_one_letter_code
_entity_poly.pdbx_strand_id
1 'polypeptide(L)' 'MENRNEVPKKKNIWNLVLGFLFLIYGSYRLYVLSENNFQDDTLGLILAIGFIAFGLYDLWKYNKGL' A
#
# COMPACT_ATOMS: atom_id res chain seq x y z
N MET A 1 -19.59 -3.49 36.20
CA MET A 1 -19.16 -4.48 35.20
C MET A 1 -18.90 -3.71 33.91
N GLU A 2 -17.64 -3.45 33.58
CA GLU A 2 -17.28 -2.65 32.42
C GLU A 2 -17.55 -3.43 31.14
N ASN A 3 -18.57 -3.02 30.40
CA ASN A 3 -18.97 -3.67 29.16
C ASN A 3 -18.05 -3.17 28.03
N ARG A 4 -16.87 -3.79 27.93
CA ARG A 4 -15.95 -3.57 26.81
C ARG A 4 -16.51 -4.29 25.58
N ASN A 5 -17.52 -3.68 24.96
CA ASN A 5 -17.85 -3.94 23.56
C ASN A 5 -16.71 -3.37 22.71
N GLU A 6 -15.54 -3.98 22.77
CA GLU A 6 -14.55 -3.88 21.71
C GLU A 6 -15.19 -4.59 20.50
N VAL A 7 -15.99 -3.83 19.74
CA VAL A 7 -16.43 -4.24 18.41
C VAL A 7 -15.16 -4.73 17.73
N PRO A 8 -15.03 -6.03 17.39
CA PRO A 8 -13.81 -6.52 16.78
C PRO A 8 -13.65 -5.67 15.53
N LYS A 9 -12.63 -4.80 15.52
CA LYS A 9 -12.38 -3.91 14.39
C LYS A 9 -12.23 -4.83 13.20
N LYS A 10 -13.31 -4.91 12.40
CA LYS A 10 -13.44 -5.86 11.32
C LYS A 10 -12.28 -5.57 10.40
N LYS A 11 -11.28 -6.43 10.42
CA LYS A 11 -10.06 -6.27 9.63
C LYS A 11 -10.52 -6.16 8.18
N ASN A 12 -10.48 -4.96 7.61
CA ASN A 12 -10.93 -4.71 6.25
C ASN A 12 -9.89 -5.31 5.32
N ILE A 13 -10.11 -6.58 4.94
CA ILE A 13 -9.30 -7.35 3.99
C ILE A 13 -9.12 -6.58 2.67
N TRP A 14 -10.08 -5.72 2.32
CA TRP A 14 -9.98 -4.80 1.20
C TRP A 14 -8.78 -3.85 1.26
N ASN A 15 -8.40 -3.33 2.42
CA ASN A 15 -7.20 -2.49 2.56
C ASN A 15 -5.92 -3.32 2.36
N LEU A 16 -5.94 -4.58 2.79
CA LEU A 16 -4.82 -5.49 2.55
C LEU A 16 -4.69 -5.81 1.06
N VAL A 17 -5.80 -6.11 0.38
CA VAL A 17 -5.82 -6.41 -1.06
C VAL A 17 -5.39 -5.18 -1.88
N LEU A 18 -5.89 -3.99 -1.55
CA LEU A 18 -5.46 -2.74 -2.20
C LEU A 18 -3.97 -2.47 -1.97
N GLY A 19 -3.49 -2.61 -0.74
CA GLY A 19 -2.08 -2.42 -0.42
C GLY A 19 -1.16 -3.38 -1.18
N PHE A 20 -1.57 -4.65 -1.30
CA PHE A 20 -0.82 -5.65 -2.07
C PHE A 20 -0.83 -5.36 -3.57
N LEU A 21 -1.97 -4.97 -4.14
CA LEU A 21 -2.08 -4.55 -5.54
C LEU A 21 -1.19 -3.33 -5.83
N PHE A 22 -1.20 -2.34 -4.93
CA PHE A 22 -0.36 -1.16 -5.07
C PHE A 22 1.13 -1.45 -4.89
N LEU A 23 1.51 -2.35 -4.00
CA LEU A 23 2.89 -2.80 -3.88
C LEU A 23 3.35 -3.55 -5.14
N ILE A 24 2.56 -4.50 -5.65
CA ILE A 24 2.91 -5.25 -6.87
C ILE A 24 3.04 -4.29 -8.06
N TYR A 25 2.05 -3.42 -8.28
CA TYR A 25 2.07 -2.47 -9.39
C TYR A 25 3.18 -1.44 -9.24
N GLY A 26 3.38 -0.91 -8.02
CA GLY A 26 4.44 0.04 -7.71
C GLY A 26 5.84 -0.56 -7.91
N SER A 27 6.08 -1.77 -7.43
CA SER A 27 7.35 -2.49 -7.64
C SER A 27 7.58 -2.84 -9.11
N TYR A 28 6.56 -3.30 -9.83
CA TYR A 28 6.67 -3.56 -11.27
C TYR A 28 6.99 -2.29 -12.06
N ARG A 29 6.29 -1.19 -11.76
CA ARG A 29 6.53 0.11 -12.38
C ARG A 29 7.95 0.61 -12.10
N LEU A 30 8.41 0.46 -10.85
CA LEU A 30 9.75 0.87 -10.44
C LEU A 30 10.84 0.03 -11.13
N TYR A 31 10.60 -1.27 -11.33
CA TYR A 31 11.48 -2.15 -12.10
C TYR A 31 11.57 -1.70 -13.58
N VAL A 32 10.44 -1.49 -14.24
CA VAL A 32 10.38 -1.02 -15.64
C VAL A 32 11.03 0.35 -15.78
N LEU A 33 10.83 1.24 -14.81
CA LEU A 33 11.42 2.57 -14.79
C LEU A 33 12.94 2.53 -14.63
N SER A 34 13.43 1.62 -13.79
CA SER A 34 14.86 1.37 -13.61
C SER A 34 15.51 0.81 -14.87
N GLU A 35 14.80 -0.03 -15.63
CA GLU A 35 15.29 -0.64 -16.87
C GLU A 35 15.33 0.37 -18.03
N ASN A 36 14.35 1.29 -18.11
CA ASN A 36 14.25 2.30 -19.18
C ASN A 36 15.01 3.61 -18.89
N ASN A 37 16.01 3.58 -17.99
CA ASN A 37 16.91 4.70 -17.70
C ASN A 37 16.22 6.01 -17.26
N PHE A 38 15.17 5.99 -16.43
CA PHE A 38 14.56 7.16 -15.75
C PHE A 38 14.26 8.43 -16.59
N GLN A 39 14.43 8.41 -17.92
CA GLN A 39 14.84 9.62 -18.63
C GLN A 39 13.67 10.59 -18.87
N ASP A 40 12.43 10.13 -18.74
CA ASP A 40 11.24 10.97 -18.95
C ASP A 40 10.02 10.65 -18.06
N ASP A 41 10.12 9.70 -17.13
CA ASP A 41 8.94 9.16 -16.44
C ASP A 41 8.92 9.50 -14.93
N THR A 42 9.17 10.79 -14.64
CA THR A 42 9.13 11.40 -13.30
C THR A 42 7.77 11.22 -12.62
N LEU A 43 6.67 11.28 -13.40
CA LEU A 43 5.33 11.00 -12.88
C LEU A 43 5.19 9.53 -12.47
N GLY A 44 5.71 8.60 -13.28
CA GLY A 44 5.78 7.18 -12.94
C GLY A 44 6.58 6.93 -11.65
N LEU A 45 7.70 7.64 -11.47
CA LEU A 45 8.51 7.58 -10.25
C LEU A 45 7.72 8.02 -9.01
N ILE A 46 7.10 9.20 -9.08
CA ILE A 46 6.34 9.79 -7.96
C ILE A 46 5.15 8.89 -7.60
N LEU A 47 4.43 8.37 -8.60
CA LEU A 47 3.35 7.42 -8.38
C LEU A 47 3.85 6.10 -7.79
N ALA A 48 4.99 5.57 -8.25
CA ALA A 48 5.55 4.33 -7.71
C ALA A 48 5.92 4.50 -6.22
N ILE A 49 6.58 5.59 -5.86
CA ILE A 49 6.91 5.92 -4.46
C ILE A 49 5.62 6.11 -3.63
N GLY A 50 4.64 6.83 -4.18
CA GLY A 50 3.33 7.03 -3.56
C GLY A 50 2.60 5.71 -3.29
N PHE A 51 2.54 4.81 -4.28
CA PHE A 51 1.91 3.50 -4.13
C PHE A 51 2.63 2.59 -3.15
N ILE A 52 3.96 2.62 -3.11
CA ILE A 52 4.74 1.84 -2.13
C ILE A 52 4.48 2.37 -0.72
N ALA A 53 4.55 3.70 -0.51
CA ALA A 53 4.28 4.31 0.78
C ALA A 53 2.83 4.08 1.25
N PHE A 54 1.86 4.22 0.35
CA PHE A 54 0.45 3.99 0.65
C PHE A 54 0.16 2.51 0.92
N GLY A 55 0.73 1.60 0.13
CA GLY A 55 0.61 0.16 0.33
C GLY A 55 1.23 -0.31 1.66
N LEU A 56 2.38 0.24 2.04
CA LEU A 56 3.00 0.02 3.36
C LEU A 56 2.12 0.56 4.50
N TYR A 57 1.54 1.76 4.33
CA TYR A 57 0.65 2.36 5.33
C TYR A 57 -0.64 1.53 5.50
N ASP A 58 -1.25 1.08 4.42
CA ASP A 58 -2.44 0.23 4.46
C ASP A 58 -2.16 -1.15 5.05
N LEU A 59 -1.00 -1.76 4.73
CA LEU A 59 -0.56 -3.00 5.39
C LEU A 59 -0.36 -2.79 6.90
N TRP A 60 0.27 -1.68 7.30
CA TRP A 60 0.52 -1.36 8.69
C TRP A 60 -0.78 -1.12 9.46
N LYS A 61 -1.71 -0.36 8.87
CA LYS A 61 -3.05 -0.11 9.40
C LYS A 61 -3.84 -1.41 9.54
N TYR A 62 -3.79 -2.28 8.53
CA TYR A 62 -4.44 -3.59 8.56
C TYR A 62 -3.85 -4.49 9.66
N ASN A 63 -2.51 -4.54 9.78
CA ASN A 63 -1.85 -5.35 10.80
C ASN A 63 -2.18 -4.87 12.22
N LYS A 64 -2.24 -3.55 12.42
CA LYS A 64 -2.71 -2.96 13.69
C LYS A 64 -4.22 -3.06 13.90
N GLY A 65 -4.97 -3.55 12.91
CA GLY A 65 -6.43 -3.63 12.95
C GLY A 65 -7.09 -2.28 13.18
N LEU A 66 -6.50 -1.18 12.69
CA LEU A 66 -6.94 0.20 12.95
C LEU A 66 -8.14 0.62 12.11
#